data_AF-A0AAX4LIC4-F1
#
_entry.id   AF-A0AAX4LIC4-F1
#
_cell.length_a   1.000
_cell.length_b   1.000
_cell.length_c   1.000
_cell.angle_alpha   90.00
_cell.angle_beta   90.00
_cell.angle_gamma   90.00
#
_symmetry.space_group_name_H-M   'P 1'
#
loop_
_entity.id
_entity.type
_entity.pdbx_description
1 polymer ?
#
loop_
_entity_poly.entity_id
_entity_poly.type
_entity_poly.pdbx_seq_one_letter_code
_entity_poly.pdbx_strand_id
1 'polypeptide(L)'
;MKLKYSGLTASGNTHPKFTRGDIYRDQYGGTVMIKGVEERRVTYRREGYEYDCVMPVYQFRRDFSLVQTAPHNVPTSNARARANIQKLKTMINGFRSKK
;
A
#
# COMPACT_ATOMS: atom_id res chain seq x y z
N MET A 1 9.33 33.26 33.45
CA MET A 1 9.32 31.78 33.47
C MET A 1 9.20 31.30 32.03
N LYS A 2 10.12 30.46 31.55
CA LYS A 2 10.18 30.03 30.15
C LYS A 2 9.30 28.79 29.97
N LEU A 3 8.20 28.91 29.22
CA LEU A 3 7.34 27.79 28.86
C LEU A 3 8.17 26.81 28.00
N LYS A 4 8.47 25.64 28.55
CA LYS A 4 9.06 24.53 27.80
C LYS A 4 7.90 23.79 27.12
N TYR A 5 7.73 23.99 25.82
CA TYR A 5 6.91 23.10 25.01
C TYR A 5 7.66 21.76 24.92
N SER A 6 7.42 20.88 25.89
CA SER A 6 7.88 19.49 25.83
C SER A 6 7.25 18.86 24.59
N GLY A 7 8.09 18.48 23.62
CA GLY A 7 7.68 18.00 22.31
C GLY A 7 6.57 16.97 22.38
N LEU A 8 5.37 17.38 21.98
CA LEU A 8 4.28 16.47 21.61
C LEU A 8 4.50 16.00 20.17
N THR A 9 5.67 15.44 19.87
CA THR A 9 5.76 14.49 18.75
C THR A 9 5.40 13.13 19.32
N ALA A 10 4.10 12.92 19.55
CA ALA A 10 3.58 11.57 19.70
C ALA A 10 3.71 10.88 18.34
N SER A 11 4.93 10.45 17.99
CA SER A 11 5.15 9.52 16.89
C SER A 11 4.72 8.13 17.36
N GLY A 12 3.46 7.99 17.78
CA GLY A 12 2.85 6.68 17.88
C GLY A 12 2.91 6.09 16.48
N ASN A 13 3.47 4.90 16.34
CA ASN A 13 3.35 4.14 15.11
C ASN A 13 1.85 3.91 14.89
N THR A 14 1.20 4.80 14.14
CA THR A 14 -0.16 4.58 13.64
C THR A 14 -0.08 3.29 12.85
N HIS A 15 -0.59 2.20 13.42
CA HIS A 15 -0.60 0.92 12.75
C HIS A 15 -1.16 1.12 11.34
N PRO A 16 -0.48 0.63 10.28
CA PRO A 16 -0.94 0.79 8.92
C PRO A 16 -2.40 0.41 8.82
N LYS A 17 -3.21 1.30 8.24
CA LYS A 17 -4.61 1.01 8.01
C LYS A 17 -4.68 -0.14 7.01
N PHE A 18 -5.37 -1.21 7.38
CA PHE A 18 -5.62 -2.32 6.46
C PHE A 18 -6.34 -1.81 5.21
N THR A 19 -5.79 -2.12 4.05
CA THR A 19 -6.33 -1.70 2.76
C THR A 19 -6.63 -2.92 1.91
N ARG A 20 -7.74 -2.88 1.15
CA ARG A 20 -8.08 -3.94 0.21
C ARG A 20 -6.97 -4.08 -0.83
N GLY A 21 -6.51 -5.31 -1.04
CA GLY A 21 -5.40 -5.65 -1.92
C GLY A 21 -4.03 -5.73 -1.23
N ASP A 22 -3.92 -5.32 0.04
CA ASP A 22 -2.70 -5.55 0.80
C ASP A 22 -2.44 -7.06 0.93
N ILE A 23 -1.17 -7.44 0.84
CA ILE A 23 -0.71 -8.81 1.03
C ILE A 23 0.01 -8.91 2.37
N TYR A 24 -0.47 -9.85 3.18
CA TYR A 24 0.10 -10.17 4.49
C TYR A 24 0.60 -11.61 4.48
N ARG A 25 1.47 -11.93 5.44
CA ARG A 25 2.00 -13.27 5.69
C ARG A 25 1.73 -13.67 7.13
N ASP A 26 1.29 -14.90 7.35
CA ASP A 26 1.11 -15.45 8.68
C ASP A 26 2.40 -16.04 9.26
N GLN A 27 2.34 -16.42 10.55
CA GLN A 27 3.43 -17.09 11.26
C GLN A 27 3.87 -18.44 10.67
N TYR A 28 3.04 -19.08 9.85
CA TYR A 28 3.34 -20.35 9.18
C TYR A 28 3.95 -20.15 7.79
N GLY A 29 4.11 -18.89 7.37
CA GLY A 29 4.68 -18.51 6.10
C GLY A 29 3.68 -18.39 4.95
N GLY A 30 2.39 -18.64 5.18
CA GLY A 30 1.33 -18.53 4.18
C GLY A 30 0.93 -17.08 3.92
N THR A 31 0.63 -16.76 2.67
CA THR A 31 0.24 -15.43 2.22
C THR A 31 -1.29 -15.28 2.15
N VAL A 32 -1.76 -14.09 2.48
CA VAL A 32 -3.17 -13.72 2.41
C VAL A 32 -3.34 -12.34 1.80
N MET A 33 -4.41 -12.15 1.03
CA MET A 33 -4.77 -10.87 0.45
C MET A 33 -6.01 -10.30 1.13
N ILE A 34 -5.97 -9.05 1.55
CA ILE A 34 -7.13 -8.36 2.13
C ILE A 34 -8.19 -8.15 1.05
N LYS A 35 -9.41 -8.61 1.32
CA LYS A 35 -10.59 -8.46 0.46
C LYS A 35 -11.51 -7.35 0.93
N GLY A 36 -11.58 -7.14 2.24
CA GLY A 36 -12.41 -6.09 2.85
C GLY A 36 -12.01 -5.83 4.29
N VAL A 37 -12.29 -4.62 4.75
CA VAL A 37 -12.04 -4.20 6.13
C VAL A 37 -13.26 -3.43 6.60
N GLU A 38 -13.82 -3.90 7.70
CA GLU A 38 -14.90 -3.23 8.42
C GLU A 38 -14.44 -2.93 9.84
N GLU A 39 -15.22 -2.16 10.60
CA GLU A 39 -14.79 -1.54 11.86
C GLU A 39 -14.03 -2.49 12.81
N ARG A 40 -14.51 -3.73 12.95
CA ARG A 40 -13.90 -4.73 13.86
C ARG A 40 -13.45 -6.02 13.18
N ARG A 41 -13.61 -6.15 11.86
CA ARG A 41 -13.30 -7.38 11.12
C ARG A 41 -12.52 -7.12 9.84
N VAL A 42 -11.64 -8.06 9.52
CA VAL A 42 -10.86 -8.14 8.29
C VAL A 42 -11.32 -9.38 7.54
N THR A 43 -11.66 -9.19 6.27
CA THR A 43 -11.95 -10.27 5.33
C THR A 43 -10.75 -10.44 4.42
N TYR A 44 -10.22 -11.66 4.31
CA TYR A 44 -9.03 -11.96 3.52
C TYR A 44 -9.17 -13.29 2.77
N ARG A 45 -8.40 -13.45 1.70
CA ARG A 45 -8.28 -14.70 0.94
C ARG A 45 -6.90 -15.28 1.14
N ARG A 46 -6.82 -16.56 1.54
CA ARG A 46 -5.58 -17.33 1.58
C ARG A 46 -5.33 -18.00 0.24
N GLU A 47 -4.06 -18.04 -0.17
CA GLU A 47 -3.67 -18.77 -1.37
C GLU A 47 -4.03 -20.27 -1.24
N GLY A 48 -4.66 -20.83 -2.28
CA GLY A 48 -5.13 -22.22 -2.28
C GLY A 48 -6.51 -22.47 -1.64
N TYR A 49 -7.19 -21.43 -1.14
CA TYR A 49 -8.53 -21.56 -0.54
C TYR A 49 -9.61 -20.99 -1.47
N GLU A 50 -10.76 -21.65 -1.56
CA GLU A 50 -11.90 -21.22 -2.41
C GLU A 50 -12.77 -20.14 -1.76
N TYR A 51 -12.68 -19.98 -0.44
CA TYR A 51 -13.52 -19.05 0.31
C TYR A 51 -12.72 -17.96 1.03
N ASP A 52 -13.39 -16.83 1.27
CA ASP A 52 -12.85 -15.73 2.06
C ASP A 52 -12.98 -16.05 3.55
N CYS A 53 -11.93 -15.76 4.32
CA CYS A 53 -11.92 -15.87 5.77
C CYS A 53 -12.25 -14.52 6.40
N VAL A 54 -12.96 -14.53 7.52
CA VAL A 54 -13.27 -13.34 8.32
C VAL A 54 -12.63 -13.48 9.69
N MET A 55 -11.94 -12.44 10.15
CA MET A 55 -11.21 -12.44 11.41
C MET A 55 -11.32 -11.08 12.12
N PRO A 56 -11.36 -11.02 13.45
CA PRO A 56 -11.27 -9.76 14.16
C PRO A 56 -9.98 -8.99 13.84
N VAL A 57 -10.07 -7.67 13.73
CA VAL A 57 -8.93 -6.78 13.43
C VAL A 57 -7.77 -7.01 14.40
N TYR A 58 -8.05 -7.15 15.70
CA TYR A 58 -7.02 -7.36 16.72
C TYR A 58 -6.25 -8.67 16.49
N GLN A 59 -6.97 -9.73 16.12
CA GLN A 59 -6.43 -11.06 15.91
C GLN A 59 -5.55 -11.07 14.66
N PHE A 60 -6.03 -10.44 13.59
CA PHE A 60 -5.28 -10.30 12.35
C PHE A 60 -3.98 -9.51 12.56
N ARG A 61 -4.00 -8.41 13.33
CA ARG A 61 -2.80 -7.63 13.66
C ARG A 61 -1.73 -8.43 14.41
N ARG A 62 -2.15 -9.36 15.27
CA ARG A 62 -1.25 -10.16 16.08
C ARG A 62 -0.53 -11.23 15.25
N ASP A 63 -1.28 -11.88 14.36
CA ASP A 63 -0.82 -13.12 13.72
C ASP A 63 -0.21 -12.90 12.33
N PHE A 64 -0.39 -11.71 11.73
CA PHE A 64 0.00 -11.42 10.36
C PHE A 64 0.92 -10.21 10.25
N SER A 65 1.89 -10.30 9.35
CA SER A 65 2.82 -9.22 9.02
C SER A 65 2.62 -8.74 7.58
N LEU A 66 2.65 -7.41 7.36
CA LEU A 66 2.49 -6.81 6.04
C LEU A 66 3.70 -7.17 5.16
N VAL A 67 3.44 -7.68 3.95
CA VAL A 67 4.45 -7.99 2.94
C VAL A 67 4.46 -6.96 1.84
N GLN A 68 3.28 -6.64 1.31
CA GLN A 68 3.12 -5.71 0.20
C GLN A 68 1.85 -4.89 0.41
N THR A 69 1.96 -3.58 0.31
CA THR A 69 0.79 -2.71 0.25
C THR A 69 0.14 -2.82 -1.11
N ALA A 70 -1.19 -2.75 -1.15
CA ALA A 70 -1.90 -2.56 -2.40
C ALA A 70 -1.28 -1.36 -3.13
N PRO A 71 -1.12 -1.42 -4.46
CA PRO A 71 -0.81 -0.22 -5.20
C PRO A 71 -1.94 0.77 -4.94
N HIS A 72 -1.69 1.73 -4.06
CA HIS A 72 -2.45 2.96 -4.04
C HIS A 72 -2.33 3.59 -5.43
N ASN A 73 -3.15 4.59 -5.76
CA ASN A 73 -2.99 5.42 -6.96
C ASN A 73 -1.65 6.20 -6.95
N VAL A 74 -0.54 5.49 -6.80
CA VAL A 74 0.83 5.95 -6.96
C VAL A 74 0.94 6.14 -8.47
N PRO A 75 1.13 7.36 -8.95
CA PRO A 75 1.42 7.54 -10.35
C PRO A 75 2.64 6.67 -10.63
N THR A 76 2.50 5.76 -11.59
CA THR A 76 3.58 4.92 -12.12
C THR A 76 4.86 5.72 -12.05
N SER A 77 5.83 5.25 -11.26
CA SER A 77 6.96 6.02 -10.73
C SER A 77 7.36 7.23 -11.58
N ASN A 78 7.67 8.37 -10.96
CA ASN A 78 8.09 9.61 -11.64
C ASN A 78 9.09 9.36 -12.80
N ALA A 79 9.94 8.32 -12.70
CA ALA A 79 10.81 7.84 -13.77
C ALA A 79 10.08 7.38 -15.04
N ARG A 80 9.05 6.52 -14.93
CA ARG A 80 8.24 6.05 -16.07
C ARG A 80 7.42 7.17 -16.68
N ALA A 81 6.87 8.07 -15.85
CA ALA A 81 6.22 9.29 -16.34
C ALA A 81 7.20 10.20 -17.11
N ARG A 82 8.41 10.43 -16.57
CA ARG A 82 9.47 11.20 -17.24
C ARG A 82 9.92 10.56 -18.56
N ALA A 83 10.07 9.23 -18.60
CA ALA A 83 10.43 8.50 -19.81
C ALA A 83 9.36 8.68 -20.91
N ASN A 84 8.08 8.59 -20.54
CA ASN A 84 6.97 8.82 -21.47
C ASN A 84 6.95 10.26 -22.00
N ILE A 85 7.16 11.26 -21.12
CA ILE A 85 7.25 12.68 -21.52
C ILE A 85 8.43 12.92 -22.46
N GLN A 86 9.60 12.36 -22.17
CA GLN A 86 10.78 12.52 -23.03
C GLN A 86 10.55 11.91 -24.40
N LYS A 87 9.95 10.71 -24.47
CA LYS A 87 9.63 10.04 -25.73
C LYS A 87 8.68 10.88 -26.61
N LEU A 88 7.64 11.47 -26.01
CA LEU A 88 6.73 12.39 -26.71
C LEU A 88 7.46 13.64 -27.22
N LYS A 89 8.35 14.23 -26.42
CA LYS A 89 9.17 15.38 -26.85
C LYS A 89 10.07 15.04 -28.04
N THR A 90 10.69 13.86 -28.04
CA THR A 90 11.55 13.43 -29.16
C THR A 90 10.74 13.29 -30.46
N MET A 91 9.55 12.68 -30.38
CA MET A 91 8.66 12.52 -31.54
C MET A 91 8.20 13.86 -32.11
N ILE A 92 7.82 14.81 -31.25
CA ILE A 92 7.39 16.16 -31.67
C ILE A 92 8.54 16.91 -32.34
N ASN A 93 9.74 16.84 -31.77
CA ASN A 93 10.92 17.49 -32.35
C ASN A 93 11.33 16.87 -33.69
N GLY A 94 11.26 15.54 -33.81
CA GLY A 94 11.50 14.83 -35.07
C GLY A 94 10.52 15.22 -36.17
N PHE A 95 9.26 15.51 -35.82
CA PHE A 95 8.27 16.06 -36.76
C PHE A 95 8.58 17.51 -37.16
N ARG A 96 9.00 18.36 -36.21
CA ARG A 96 9.29 19.78 -36.46
C ARG A 96 10.58 20.00 -37.27
N SER A 97 11.57 19.12 -37.13
CA SER A 97 12.85 19.18 -37.84
C SER A 97 12.76 18.82 -39.34
N LYS A 98 11.62 18.31 -39.81
CA LYS A 98 11.40 17.90 -41.22
C LYS A 98 10.75 19.00 -42.08
N LYS A 99 10.62 20.21 -41.57
CA LYS A 99 10.09 21.38 -42.28
C LYS A 99 11.19 22.43 -42.41
#